data_AF-A0A6A7ALJ4-F1
#
_entry.id   AF-A0A6A7ALJ4-F1
#
_cell.length_a   1.000
_cell.length_b   1.000
_cell.length_c   1.000
_cell.angle_alpha   90.00
_cell.angle_beta   90.00
_cell.angle_gamma   90.00
#
_symmetry.space_group_name_H-M   'P 1'
#
loop_
_entity.id
_entity.type
_entity.pdbx_description
1 polymer ?
#
loop_
_entity_poly.entity_id
_entity_poly.type
_entity_poly.pdbx_seq_one_letter_code
_entity_poly.pdbx_strand_id
1 'polypeptide(L)'
;RRTILDHVSTFEVAKLIHLKLCVLTPKERERYLKPLRDLVWNVPAIERLSREGMKLTLLGDSAYALEQQLHATERYLNSHGNSRLAICLLGTFPTSAPTATTLDPLVNFSTTGHSSHVRSYGDEYQLGRMRALTDADVERVFVMSFSAPMRVTASPVKGSWYKVDDVPDHTVDLWVYVPSFRDRLCEEVRLTPLDMLRI
;
A
#
# COMPACT_ATOMS: atom_id res chain seq x y z
N ARG A 1 26.83 5.87 6.21
CA ARG A 1 25.60 6.15 7.02
C ARG A 1 24.35 6.28 6.14
N ARG A 2 24.23 7.30 5.28
CA ARG A 2 23.06 7.48 4.40
C ARG A 2 22.71 6.23 3.59
N THR A 3 23.70 5.60 2.96
CA THR A 3 23.52 4.36 2.22
C THR A 3 22.89 3.25 3.05
N ILE A 4 23.25 3.12 4.34
CA ILE A 4 22.64 2.11 5.22
C ILE A 4 21.18 2.50 5.50
N LEU A 5 20.95 3.76 5.91
CA LEU A 5 19.63 4.29 6.26
C LEU A 5 18.63 4.23 5.10
N ASP A 6 19.10 4.32 3.86
CA ASP A 6 18.28 4.21 2.64
C ASP A 6 17.79 2.76 2.39
N HIS A 7 18.45 1.73 2.96
CA HIS A 7 18.13 0.31 2.76
C HIS A 7 17.51 -0.36 4.00
N VAL A 8 17.37 0.35 5.11
CA VAL A 8 16.70 -0.18 6.32
C VAL A 8 15.32 0.41 6.48
N SER A 9 14.43 -0.37 7.11
CA SER A 9 13.08 0.07 7.44
C SER A 9 13.13 1.26 8.40
N THR A 10 12.05 2.03 8.45
CA THR A 10 11.93 3.08 9.45
C THR A 10 11.99 2.51 10.87
N PHE A 11 11.33 1.38 11.13
CA PHE A 11 11.40 0.74 12.45
C PHE A 11 12.83 0.34 12.85
N GLU A 12 13.64 -0.13 11.90
CA GLU A 12 15.06 -0.40 12.14
C GLU A 12 15.85 0.86 12.48
N VAL A 13 15.58 1.97 11.79
CA VAL A 13 16.16 3.27 12.13
C VAL A 13 15.74 3.71 13.54
N ALA A 14 14.48 3.53 13.92
CA ALA A 14 13.99 3.86 15.26
C ALA A 14 14.71 3.04 16.35
N LYS A 15 14.92 1.73 16.13
CA LYS A 15 15.72 0.87 17.04
C LYS A 15 17.15 1.37 17.19
N LEU A 16 17.82 1.75 16.10
CA LEU A 16 19.19 2.26 16.15
C LEU A 16 19.31 3.58 16.93
N ILE A 17 18.31 4.46 16.81
CA ILE A 17 18.24 5.71 17.60
C ILE A 17 18.02 5.40 19.08
N HIS A 18 17.07 4.51 19.39
CA HIS A 18 16.76 4.11 20.76
C HIS A 18 17.98 3.52 21.48
N LEU A 19 18.73 2.65 20.80
CA LEU A 19 19.98 2.08 21.30
C LEU A 19 21.15 3.07 21.35
N LYS A 20 20.93 4.34 20.98
CA LYS A 20 21.96 5.40 20.89
C LYS A 20 23.10 5.07 19.91
N LEU A 21 22.86 4.16 18.97
CA LEU A 21 23.81 3.75 17.93
C LEU A 21 23.73 4.66 16.69
N CYS A 22 22.69 5.48 16.58
CA CYS A 22 22.51 6.44 15.49
C CYS A 22 21.96 7.78 16.00
N VAL A 23 22.55 8.89 15.54
CA VAL A 23 22.04 10.24 15.77
C VAL A 23 21.68 10.86 14.43
N LEU A 24 20.40 11.22 14.28
CA LEU A 24 19.86 11.84 13.08
C LEU A 24 19.69 13.35 13.26
N THR A 25 20.06 14.11 12.23
CA THR A 25 19.69 15.53 12.09
C THR A 25 18.18 15.69 11.89
N PRO A 26 17.60 16.89 12.11
CA PRO A 26 16.17 17.13 11.85
C PRO A 26 15.72 16.72 10.45
N LYS A 27 16.50 17.08 9.41
CA LYS A 27 16.23 16.68 8.02
C LYS A 27 16.28 15.16 7.81
N GLU A 28 17.20 14.47 8.48
CA GLU A 28 17.29 13.02 8.41
C GLU A 28 16.11 12.36 9.13
N ARG A 29 15.61 12.93 10.22
CA ARG A 29 14.40 12.44 10.90
C ARG A 29 13.19 12.54 9.98
N GLU A 30 12.97 13.67 9.33
CA GLU A 30 11.87 13.84 8.37
C GLU A 30 11.94 12.85 7.20
N ARG A 31 13.15 12.49 6.76
CA ARG A 31 13.35 11.54 5.66
C ARG A 31 13.20 10.08 6.11
N TYR A 32 13.83 9.72 7.22
CA TYR A 32 14.01 8.32 7.61
C TYR A 32 13.01 7.83 8.65
N LEU A 33 12.27 8.73 9.32
CA LEU A 33 11.23 8.39 10.29
C LEU A 33 9.82 8.58 9.70
N LYS A 34 9.57 7.95 8.55
CA LYS A 34 8.26 7.93 7.88
C LYS A 34 7.67 6.52 7.92
N PRO A 35 6.48 6.30 8.53
CA PRO A 35 5.91 4.95 8.67
C PRO A 35 5.62 4.30 7.32
N LEU A 36 5.32 5.10 6.28
CA LEU A 36 5.11 4.58 4.94
C LEU A 36 6.32 3.80 4.38
N ARG A 37 7.56 4.13 4.79
CA ARG A 37 8.76 3.40 4.37
C ARG A 37 8.84 1.98 4.93
N ASP A 38 8.08 1.65 5.97
CA ASP A 38 7.99 0.29 6.48
C ASP A 38 7.08 -0.59 5.60
N LEU A 39 6.20 0.05 4.81
CA LEU A 39 5.19 -0.63 3.99
C LEU A 39 5.59 -0.76 2.52
N VAL A 40 6.32 0.21 1.97
CA VAL A 40 6.60 0.31 0.53
C VAL A 40 8.01 0.81 0.23
N TRP A 41 8.61 0.27 -0.81
CA TRP A 41 9.96 0.66 -1.24
C TRP A 41 10.01 2.06 -1.90
N ASN A 42 9.00 2.39 -2.71
CA ASN A 42 8.99 3.63 -3.51
C ASN A 42 8.07 4.72 -2.94
N VAL A 43 8.43 5.24 -1.76
CA VAL A 43 7.70 6.34 -1.12
C VAL A 43 7.57 7.60 -2.00
N PRO A 44 8.62 8.06 -2.73
CA PRO A 44 8.49 9.21 -3.61
C PRO A 44 7.43 9.03 -4.71
N ALA A 45 7.29 7.82 -5.25
CA ALA A 45 6.23 7.53 -6.22
C ALA A 45 4.84 7.68 -5.57
N ILE A 46 4.63 7.17 -4.35
CA ILE A 46 3.36 7.35 -3.66
C ILE A 46 3.05 8.82 -3.41
N GLU A 47 4.02 9.60 -2.93
CA GLU A 47 3.81 11.03 -2.69
C GLU A 47 3.46 11.78 -3.98
N ARG A 48 4.06 11.41 -5.11
CA ARG A 48 3.72 11.96 -6.43
C ARG A 48 2.30 11.55 -6.84
N LEU A 49 2.00 10.26 -6.85
CA LEU A 49 0.71 9.72 -7.26
C LEU A 49 -0.44 10.22 -6.35
N SER A 50 -0.15 10.48 -5.08
CA SER A 50 -1.13 11.04 -4.14
C SER A 50 -1.56 12.46 -4.51
N ARG A 51 -0.63 13.29 -5.03
CA ARG A 51 -0.97 14.62 -5.58
C ARG A 51 -1.83 14.53 -6.85
N GLU A 52 -1.78 13.38 -7.54
CA GLU A 52 -2.58 13.10 -8.73
C GLU A 52 -3.93 12.43 -8.38
N GLY A 53 -4.28 12.36 -7.09
CA GLY A 53 -5.57 11.85 -6.62
C GLY A 53 -5.53 10.43 -6.07
N MET A 54 -4.37 9.76 -6.04
CA MET A 54 -4.24 8.45 -5.39
C MET A 54 -4.44 8.56 -3.88
N LYS A 55 -5.28 7.68 -3.34
CA LYS A 55 -5.52 7.54 -1.91
C LYS A 55 -5.10 6.13 -1.47
N LEU A 56 -4.38 6.07 -0.36
CA LEU A 56 -4.04 4.82 0.32
C LEU A 56 -4.82 4.77 1.62
N THR A 57 -5.54 3.68 1.84
CA THR A 57 -6.29 3.42 3.06
C THR A 57 -5.69 2.20 3.73
N LEU A 58 -5.21 2.40 4.96
CA LEU A 58 -4.75 1.34 5.84
C LEU A 58 -5.93 0.88 6.70
N LEU A 59 -6.15 -0.43 6.73
CA LEU A 59 -7.20 -1.08 7.48
C LEU A 59 -6.57 -2.03 8.51
N GLY A 60 -7.15 -1.98 9.70
CA GLY A 60 -6.91 -2.90 10.80
C GLY A 60 -6.30 -2.25 12.04
N ASP A 61 -6.45 -2.92 13.17
CA ASP A 61 -6.04 -2.40 14.49
C ASP A 61 -4.53 -2.13 14.58
N SER A 62 -3.74 -2.80 13.75
CA SER A 62 -2.28 -2.66 13.68
C SER A 62 -1.81 -1.37 12.99
N ALA A 63 -2.70 -0.60 12.35
CA ALA A 63 -2.33 0.68 11.73
C ALA A 63 -1.85 1.69 12.78
N TYR A 64 -2.47 1.70 13.97
CA TYR A 64 -2.04 2.54 15.08
C TYR A 64 -0.69 2.08 15.68
N ALA A 65 -0.46 0.76 15.69
CA ALA A 65 0.78 0.17 16.18
C ALA A 65 1.98 0.57 15.30
N LEU A 66 1.77 0.78 14.00
CA LEU A 66 2.79 1.30 13.06
C LEU A 66 3.27 2.71 13.47
N GLU A 67 2.37 3.60 13.90
CA GLU A 67 2.78 4.92 14.41
C GLU A 67 3.50 4.81 15.77
N GLN A 68 3.05 3.88 16.64
CA GLN A 68 3.70 3.66 17.93
C GLN A 68 5.14 3.18 17.80
N GLN A 69 5.46 2.37 16.79
CA GLN A 69 6.84 1.93 16.51
C GLN A 69 7.81 3.13 16.40
N LEU A 70 7.33 4.25 15.86
CA LEU A 70 8.13 5.46 15.61
C LEU A 70 8.22 6.37 16.80
N HIS A 71 7.09 6.62 17.45
CA HIS A 71 6.97 7.66 18.48
C HIS A 71 7.16 7.13 19.90
N ALA A 72 6.96 5.84 20.11
CA ALA A 72 7.05 5.20 21.42
C ALA A 72 7.71 3.82 21.32
N THR A 73 8.86 3.74 20.64
CA THR A 73 9.56 2.48 20.32
C THR A 73 9.75 1.57 21.53
N GLU A 74 10.12 2.09 22.70
CA GLU A 74 10.29 1.30 23.93
C GLU A 74 8.95 0.70 24.42
N ARG A 75 7.89 1.53 24.46
CA ARG A 75 6.55 1.08 24.83
C ARG A 75 6.03 0.05 23.84
N TYR A 76 6.27 0.26 22.56
CA TYR A 76 5.92 -0.68 21.50
C TYR A 76 6.62 -2.03 21.71
N LEU A 77 7.95 -2.03 21.87
CA LEU A 77 8.74 -3.25 22.11
C LEU A 77 8.26 -4.02 23.35
N ASN A 78 7.92 -3.30 24.42
CA ASN A 78 7.42 -3.90 25.66
C ASN A 78 5.98 -4.44 25.55
N SER A 79 5.14 -3.82 24.73
CA SER A 79 3.70 -4.17 24.62
C SER A 79 3.42 -5.20 23.52
N HIS A 80 4.16 -5.14 22.41
CA HIS A 80 3.91 -5.94 21.21
C HIS A 80 4.99 -7.00 20.97
N GLY A 81 6.09 -7.02 21.74
CA GLY A 81 7.14 -8.02 21.61
C GLY A 81 7.61 -8.22 20.16
N ASN A 82 7.83 -9.49 19.77
CA ASN A 82 8.15 -9.89 18.40
C ASN A 82 6.89 -10.18 17.54
N SER A 83 5.71 -9.67 17.94
CA SER A 83 4.50 -9.89 17.14
C SER A 83 4.58 -9.15 15.81
N ARG A 84 4.05 -9.79 14.76
CA ARG A 84 4.00 -9.21 13.42
C ARG A 84 2.76 -8.34 13.30
N LEU A 85 2.90 -7.16 12.71
CA LEU A 85 1.79 -6.26 12.45
C LEU A 85 1.05 -6.70 11.18
N ALA A 86 -0.22 -7.07 11.29
CA ALA A 86 -1.05 -7.36 10.13
C ALA A 86 -1.68 -6.07 9.61
N ILE A 87 -1.28 -5.62 8.41
CA ILE A 87 -1.76 -4.37 7.83
C ILE A 87 -2.45 -4.67 6.50
N CYS A 88 -3.71 -4.26 6.36
CA CYS A 88 -4.44 -4.35 5.11
C CYS A 88 -4.39 -3.01 4.38
N LEU A 89 -4.00 -3.02 3.10
CA LEU A 89 -3.83 -1.84 2.25
C LEU A 89 -4.82 -1.86 1.09
N LEU A 90 -5.54 -0.76 0.96
CA LEU A 90 -6.42 -0.46 -0.16
C LEU A 90 -5.93 0.80 -0.87
N GLY A 91 -5.88 0.75 -2.20
CA GLY A 91 -5.49 1.89 -3.04
C GLY A 91 -6.62 2.28 -3.94
N THR A 92 -6.85 3.58 -4.08
CA THR A 92 -7.90 4.10 -4.96
C THR A 92 -7.45 5.35 -5.68
N PHE A 93 -8.04 5.64 -6.83
CA PHE A 93 -7.93 6.94 -7.51
C PHE A 93 -9.22 7.25 -8.28
N PRO A 94 -9.58 8.52 -8.50
CA PRO A 94 -10.78 8.87 -9.27
C PRO A 94 -10.65 8.42 -10.73
N THR A 95 -11.68 7.84 -11.34
CA THR A 95 -11.63 7.37 -12.74
C THR A 95 -11.42 8.51 -13.74
N SER A 96 -11.84 9.73 -13.38
CA SER A 96 -11.74 10.97 -14.15
C SER A 96 -10.40 11.69 -13.99
N ALA A 97 -9.65 11.42 -12.92
CA ALA A 97 -8.43 12.15 -12.59
C ALA A 97 -7.20 11.83 -13.49
N PRO A 98 -6.97 10.59 -13.98
CA PRO A 98 -5.75 10.32 -14.72
C PRO A 98 -5.79 10.92 -16.13
N THR A 99 -4.86 11.83 -16.41
CA THR A 99 -4.44 12.13 -17.78
C THR A 99 -3.68 10.92 -18.34
N ALA A 100 -3.53 10.83 -19.66
CA ALA A 100 -2.77 9.74 -20.28
C ALA A 100 -1.34 9.61 -19.70
N THR A 101 -0.76 10.71 -19.22
CA THR A 101 0.59 10.75 -18.62
C THR A 101 0.65 10.27 -17.17
N THR A 102 -0.46 10.29 -16.43
CA THR A 102 -0.52 9.86 -15.01
C THR A 102 -1.14 8.49 -14.83
N LEU A 103 -1.87 8.00 -15.84
CA LEU A 103 -2.50 6.69 -15.81
C LEU A 103 -1.48 5.55 -15.74
N ASP A 104 -0.47 5.56 -16.62
CA ASP A 104 0.54 4.49 -16.65
C ASP A 104 1.27 4.37 -15.30
N PRO A 105 1.75 5.46 -14.66
CA PRO A 105 2.30 5.41 -13.32
C PRO A 105 1.35 4.86 -12.25
N LEU A 106 0.05 5.19 -12.30
CA LEU A 106 -0.95 4.71 -11.34
C LEU A 106 -1.20 3.20 -11.51
N VAL A 107 -1.45 2.75 -12.73
CA VAL A 107 -1.80 1.36 -13.01
C VAL A 107 -0.60 0.44 -12.80
N ASN A 108 0.60 0.89 -13.17
CA ASN A 108 1.84 0.12 -13.01
C ASN A 108 2.47 0.25 -11.61
N PHE A 109 1.85 1.01 -10.70
CA PHE A 109 2.38 1.15 -9.36
C PHE A 109 2.40 -0.21 -8.65
N SER A 110 3.51 -0.50 -7.97
CA SER A 110 3.72 -1.74 -7.22
C SER A 110 4.27 -1.42 -5.83
N THR A 111 3.78 -2.15 -4.82
CA THR A 111 4.28 -2.06 -3.45
C THR A 111 5.66 -2.71 -3.28
N THR A 112 5.97 -3.72 -4.10
CA THR A 112 7.23 -4.51 -4.05
C THR A 112 8.30 -3.99 -5.01
N GLY A 113 8.01 -2.93 -5.77
CA GLY A 113 8.90 -2.46 -6.83
C GLY A 113 8.92 -3.34 -8.09
N HIS A 114 8.30 -4.51 -8.07
CA HIS A 114 8.11 -5.39 -9.23
C HIS A 114 6.70 -5.17 -9.82
N SER A 115 6.62 -4.73 -11.07
CA SER A 115 5.35 -4.62 -11.79
C SER A 115 5.01 -5.95 -12.48
N SER A 116 3.71 -6.25 -12.58
CA SER A 116 3.20 -7.40 -13.33
C SER A 116 2.49 -6.89 -14.58
N HIS A 117 3.14 -6.98 -15.74
CA HIS A 117 2.59 -6.50 -17.02
C HIS A 117 1.19 -7.03 -17.33
N VAL A 118 0.94 -8.31 -17.02
CA VAL A 118 -0.38 -8.94 -17.20
C VAL A 118 -1.45 -8.27 -16.35
N ARG A 119 -1.08 -7.81 -15.15
CA ARG A 119 -1.98 -7.13 -14.23
C ARG A 119 -2.22 -5.69 -14.63
N SER A 120 -1.17 -4.97 -15.00
CA SER A 120 -1.28 -3.61 -15.52
C SER A 120 -2.23 -3.55 -16.71
N TYR A 121 -2.04 -4.45 -17.69
CA TYR A 121 -2.92 -4.55 -18.85
C TYR A 121 -4.37 -4.87 -18.46
N GLY A 122 -4.58 -5.78 -17.50
CA GLY A 122 -5.90 -6.11 -16.98
C GLY A 122 -6.58 -4.92 -16.29
N ASP A 123 -5.83 -4.11 -15.56
CA ASP A 123 -6.32 -2.92 -14.87
C ASP A 123 -6.66 -1.79 -15.85
N GLU A 124 -5.81 -1.55 -16.85
CA GLU A 124 -6.09 -0.63 -17.96
C GLU A 124 -7.37 -1.02 -18.72
N TYR A 125 -7.50 -2.31 -19.08
CA TYR A 125 -8.68 -2.83 -19.76
C TYR A 125 -9.96 -2.63 -18.93
N GLN A 126 -9.90 -2.94 -17.63
CA GLN A 126 -11.05 -2.76 -16.75
C GLN A 126 -11.41 -1.29 -16.54
N LEU A 127 -10.42 -0.41 -16.37
CA LEU A 127 -10.65 1.03 -16.29
C LEU A 127 -11.29 1.57 -17.56
N GLY A 128 -10.81 1.17 -18.74
CA GLY A 128 -11.38 1.54 -20.03
C GLY A 128 -12.84 1.11 -20.15
N ARG A 129 -13.17 -0.11 -19.71
CA ARG A 129 -14.56 -0.59 -19.65
C ARG A 129 -15.42 0.21 -18.68
N MET A 130 -14.91 0.56 -17.50
CA MET A 130 -15.65 1.38 -16.54
C MET A 130 -15.95 2.76 -17.12
N ARG A 131 -14.96 3.41 -17.75
CA ARG A 131 -15.13 4.70 -18.43
C ARG A 131 -16.16 4.64 -19.55
N ALA A 132 -16.22 3.53 -20.30
CA ALA A 132 -17.20 3.35 -21.38
C ALA A 132 -18.63 3.06 -20.87
N LEU A 133 -18.78 2.51 -19.67
CA LEU A 133 -20.07 2.15 -19.06
C LEU A 133 -20.67 3.25 -18.18
N THR A 134 -19.93 4.32 -17.93
CA THR A 134 -20.31 5.38 -16.99
C THR A 134 -20.59 6.66 -17.74
N ASP A 135 -21.68 7.36 -17.39
CA ASP A 135 -21.94 8.71 -17.89
C ASP A 135 -20.81 9.66 -17.48
N ALA A 136 -20.43 10.57 -18.38
CA ALA A 136 -19.30 11.48 -18.19
C ALA A 136 -19.40 12.36 -16.92
N ASP A 137 -20.61 12.53 -16.38
CA ASP A 137 -20.91 13.40 -15.25
C ASP A 137 -20.82 12.70 -13.87
N VAL A 138 -20.60 11.38 -13.82
CA VAL A 138 -20.49 10.65 -12.55
C VAL A 138 -19.02 10.37 -12.22
N GLU A 139 -18.50 11.10 -11.22
CA GLU A 139 -17.18 10.81 -10.66
C GLU A 139 -17.21 9.47 -9.92
N ARG A 140 -16.37 8.53 -10.38
CA ARG A 140 -16.25 7.19 -9.79
C ARG A 140 -14.87 6.95 -9.24
N VAL A 141 -14.75 5.99 -8.34
CA VAL A 141 -13.48 5.59 -7.75
C VAL A 141 -13.00 4.27 -8.36
N PHE A 142 -11.77 4.26 -8.87
CA PHE A 142 -11.11 3.04 -9.29
C PHE A 142 -10.33 2.44 -8.13
N VAL A 143 -10.59 1.16 -7.83
CA VAL A 143 -9.83 0.40 -6.84
C VAL A 143 -8.60 -0.24 -7.50
N MET A 144 -7.43 0.05 -6.96
CA MET A 144 -6.12 -0.39 -7.47
C MET A 144 -5.80 -1.81 -7.03
N SER A 145 -5.06 -2.54 -7.86
CA SER A 145 -4.48 -3.84 -7.50
C SER A 145 -3.00 -3.77 -7.09
N PHE A 146 -2.37 -2.59 -7.19
CA PHE A 146 -0.93 -2.38 -6.96
C PHE A 146 -0.03 -3.35 -7.72
N SER A 147 -0.41 -3.71 -8.95
CA SER A 147 0.30 -4.69 -9.77
C SER A 147 0.48 -6.06 -9.10
N ALA A 148 -0.31 -6.41 -8.08
CA ALA A 148 -0.20 -7.68 -7.38
C ALA A 148 -0.56 -8.85 -8.33
N PRO A 149 0.30 -9.88 -8.44
CA PRO A 149 0.19 -10.92 -9.48
C PRO A 149 -1.15 -11.68 -9.45
N MET A 150 -1.62 -12.16 -10.62
CA MET A 150 -2.83 -13.00 -10.66
C MET A 150 -2.55 -14.41 -10.14
N ARG A 151 -3.51 -14.96 -9.38
CA ARG A 151 -3.81 -16.39 -9.53
C ARG A 151 -4.62 -16.54 -10.83
N VAL A 152 -4.13 -17.39 -11.73
CA VAL A 152 -4.72 -17.66 -13.07
C VAL A 152 -6.00 -18.51 -12.93
N THR A 153 -6.95 -18.04 -12.14
CA THR A 153 -8.28 -18.66 -12.03
C THR A 153 -9.29 -17.77 -12.72
N ALA A 154 -10.21 -18.39 -13.46
CA ALA A 154 -11.26 -17.72 -14.24
C ALA A 154 -11.90 -16.57 -13.43
N SER A 155 -11.96 -15.39 -14.05
CA SER A 155 -12.46 -14.10 -13.53
C SER A 155 -13.24 -14.24 -12.22
N PRO A 156 -12.59 -14.07 -11.06
CA PRO A 156 -13.24 -14.35 -9.79
C PRO A 156 -14.42 -13.38 -9.58
N VAL A 157 -15.53 -13.91 -9.08
CA VAL A 157 -16.76 -13.14 -8.79
C VAL A 157 -16.54 -12.08 -7.70
N LYS A 158 -15.45 -12.23 -6.92
CA LYS A 158 -15.07 -11.40 -5.78
C LYS A 158 -13.55 -11.18 -5.79
N GLY A 159 -13.09 -10.01 -5.36
CA GLY A 159 -11.70 -9.73 -5.10
C GLY A 159 -11.13 -10.51 -3.91
N SER A 160 -9.82 -10.39 -3.72
CA SER A 160 -9.07 -11.19 -2.75
C SER A 160 -7.94 -10.40 -2.13
N TRP A 161 -7.61 -10.70 -0.88
CA TRP A 161 -6.40 -10.19 -0.24
C TRP A 161 -5.17 -10.97 -0.68
N TYR A 162 -4.16 -10.23 -1.14
CA TYR A 162 -2.86 -10.75 -1.54
C TYR A 162 -1.81 -10.39 -0.48
N LYS A 163 -1.13 -11.40 0.08
CA LYS A 163 -0.02 -11.15 1.01
C LYS A 163 1.20 -10.71 0.20
N VAL A 164 1.78 -9.58 0.58
CA VAL A 164 3.00 -9.07 -0.02
C VAL A 164 4.19 -9.80 0.60
N ASP A 165 5.01 -10.43 -0.23
CA ASP A 165 6.15 -11.21 0.23
C ASP A 165 7.38 -10.35 0.55
N ASP A 166 7.56 -9.26 -0.21
CA ASP A 166 8.70 -8.34 -0.08
C ASP A 166 8.25 -6.99 0.47
N VAL A 167 8.24 -6.89 1.81
CA VAL A 167 7.87 -5.69 2.57
C VAL A 167 9.12 -5.13 3.24
N PRO A 168 9.36 -3.80 3.22
CA PRO A 168 10.56 -3.20 3.80
C PRO A 168 10.79 -3.53 5.28
N ASP A 169 9.73 -3.49 6.09
CA ASP A 169 9.79 -3.99 7.46
C ASP A 169 9.33 -5.45 7.52
N HIS A 170 10.29 -6.35 7.79
CA HIS A 170 10.02 -7.78 7.94
C HIS A 170 9.08 -8.10 9.12
N THR A 171 8.84 -7.17 10.04
CA THR A 171 7.87 -7.33 11.13
C THR A 171 6.44 -7.00 10.72
N VAL A 172 6.22 -6.52 9.49
CA VAL A 172 4.89 -6.23 8.93
C VAL A 172 4.46 -7.35 7.99
N ASP A 173 3.27 -7.87 8.20
CA ASP A 173 2.52 -8.67 7.24
C ASP A 173 1.56 -7.76 6.47
N LEU A 174 2.02 -7.26 5.32
CA LEU A 174 1.22 -6.41 4.45
C LEU A 174 0.31 -7.23 3.53
N TRP A 175 -0.97 -6.89 3.50
CA TRP A 175 -1.98 -7.48 2.63
C TRP A 175 -2.56 -6.41 1.72
N VAL A 176 -2.53 -6.62 0.42
CA VAL A 176 -3.10 -5.70 -0.57
C VAL A 176 -4.42 -6.26 -1.09
N TYR A 177 -5.46 -5.43 -1.18
CA TYR A 177 -6.70 -5.84 -1.82
C TYR A 177 -6.53 -5.90 -3.34
N VAL A 178 -6.81 -7.06 -3.93
CA VAL A 178 -6.85 -7.26 -5.39
C VAL A 178 -8.31 -7.33 -5.81
N PRO A 179 -8.87 -6.24 -6.38
CA PRO A 179 -10.29 -6.18 -6.71
C PRO A 179 -10.64 -7.05 -7.91
N SER A 180 -11.87 -7.59 -7.91
CA SER A 180 -12.50 -8.08 -9.13
C SER A 180 -13.07 -6.92 -9.94
N PHE A 181 -13.41 -7.17 -11.22
CA PHE A 181 -14.11 -6.17 -12.03
C PHE A 181 -15.45 -5.76 -11.41
N ARG A 182 -16.14 -6.69 -10.73
CA ARG A 182 -17.41 -6.42 -10.05
C ARG A 182 -17.21 -5.48 -8.85
N ASP A 183 -16.17 -5.68 -8.06
CA ASP A 183 -15.85 -4.81 -6.92
C ASP A 183 -15.61 -3.37 -7.40
N ARG A 184 -14.90 -3.21 -8.52
CA ARG A 184 -14.65 -1.90 -9.14
C ARG A 184 -15.93 -1.24 -9.65
N LEU A 185 -16.82 -2.00 -10.29
CA LEU A 185 -18.09 -1.47 -10.78
C LEU A 185 -19.04 -1.04 -9.66
N CYS A 186 -19.05 -1.77 -8.55
CA CYS A 186 -19.87 -1.48 -7.39
C CYS A 186 -19.21 -0.49 -6.42
N GLU A 187 -17.93 -0.14 -6.61
CA GLU A 187 -17.13 0.67 -5.68
C GLU A 187 -17.08 0.09 -4.26
N GLU A 188 -17.17 -1.24 -4.17
CA GLU A 188 -17.32 -1.98 -2.92
C GLU A 188 -16.18 -2.98 -2.72
N VAL A 189 -15.56 -2.93 -1.54
CA VAL A 189 -14.65 -3.99 -1.07
C VAL A 189 -15.47 -4.97 -0.24
N ARG A 190 -15.70 -6.16 -0.78
CA ARG A 190 -16.49 -7.19 -0.10
C ARG A 190 -15.61 -7.93 0.90
N LEU A 191 -15.87 -7.78 2.19
CA LEU A 191 -15.16 -8.50 3.24
C LEU A 191 -15.90 -9.82 3.58
N THR A 192 -15.15 -10.92 3.69
CA THR A 192 -15.65 -12.13 4.36
C THR A 192 -15.48 -12.01 5.88
N PRO A 193 -16.16 -12.83 6.68
CA PRO A 193 -15.88 -12.93 8.12
C PRO A 193 -14.41 -13.25 8.42
N LEU A 194 -13.74 -14.04 7.57
CA LEU A 194 -12.30 -14.31 7.68
C LEU A 194 -11.44 -13.07 7.41
N ASP A 195 -11.89 -12.18 6.53
CA ASP A 195 -11.22 -10.91 6.27
C ASP A 195 -11.39 -9.95 7.46
N MET A 196 -12.54 -9.98 8.12
CA MET A 196 -12.80 -9.21 9.35
C MET A 196 -11.99 -9.69 10.55
N LEU A 197 -11.56 -10.94 10.60
CA LEU A 197 -10.65 -11.43 11.65
C LEU A 197 -9.19 -10.99 11.42
N ARG A 198 -8.87 -10.47 10.22
CA ARG A 198 -7.54 -9.98 9.86
C ARG A 198 -7.40 -8.47 9.96
N ILE A 199 -8.52 -7.75 9.96
CA ILE A 199 -8.63 -6.29 10.10
C ILE A 199 -8.91 -6.02 11.58
#